data_AF-A0A960RVC4-F1
#
_entry.id   AF-A0A960RVC4-F1
#
_cell.length_a   1.000
_cell.length_b   1.000
_cell.length_c   1.000
_cell.angle_alpha   90.00
_cell.angle_beta   90.00
_cell.angle_gamma   90.00
#
_symmetry.space_group_name_H-M   'P 1'
#
loop_
_entity.id
_entity.type
_entity.pdbx_description
1 polymer ?
#
loop_
_entity_poly.entity_id
_entity_poly.type
_entity_poly.pdbx_seq_one_letter_code
_entity_poly.pdbx_strand_id
1 'polypeptide(L)'
;MLWTWFRRLVMIGIPLILVWLEWDHPSGFSKNVYEGLSPLDDWWMWLHIFQSFLFGGMAVAAVLLTLNINDFWGIASKLAAWLFAVCYLVFDSTAGISVGLMIVTIQQDPSMDLPTMQKMLQAAYLNPIVGGSGSFFSMTGSWAWLVAVATAIVAIFLHSKEIPLWKRLPPLVLLAVSGYVLYVGHYSPYGPIAFSCFAAASIWFEMFRFGPAQ
;
A
#
# COMPACT_ATOMS: atom_id res chain seq x y z
N MET A 1 21.87 -12.28 -12.97
CA MET A 1 21.18 -13.25 -12.11
C MET A 1 20.60 -12.59 -10.86
N LEU A 2 21.40 -11.93 -10.02
CA LEU A 2 20.93 -11.23 -8.81
C LEU A 2 19.84 -10.18 -9.09
N TRP A 3 19.99 -9.37 -10.14
CA TRP A 3 19.00 -8.36 -10.54
C TRP A 3 17.61 -8.95 -10.82
N THR A 4 17.56 -10.06 -11.55
CA THR A 4 16.31 -10.75 -11.88
C THR A 4 15.61 -11.29 -10.62
N TRP A 5 16.38 -11.83 -9.67
CA TRP A 5 15.84 -12.31 -8.40
C TRP A 5 15.32 -11.17 -7.55
N PHE A 6 16.08 -10.08 -7.42
CA PHE A 6 15.65 -8.88 -6.70
C PHE A 6 14.33 -8.34 -7.26
N ARG A 7 14.26 -8.16 -8.58
CA ARG A 7 13.05 -7.67 -9.24
C ARG A 7 11.84 -8.57 -8.97
N ARG A 8 11.99 -9.89 -9.09
CA ARG A 8 10.88 -10.83 -8.83
C ARG A 8 10.45 -10.81 -7.37
N LEU A 9 11.41 -10.74 -6.45
CA LEU A 9 11.13 -10.59 -5.02
C LEU A 9 10.29 -9.34 -4.75
N VAL A 10 10.64 -8.21 -5.37
CA VAL A 10 9.93 -6.95 -5.17
C VAL A 10 8.57 -6.95 -5.89
N MET A 11 8.52 -7.31 -7.17
CA MET A 11 7.30 -7.19 -7.97
C MET A 11 6.26 -8.28 -7.70
N ILE A 12 6.68 -9.44 -7.20
CA ILE A 12 5.80 -10.59 -6.95
C ILE A 12 5.79 -10.93 -5.45
N GLY A 13 6.95 -11.01 -4.81
CA GLY A 13 7.06 -11.39 -3.39
C GLY A 13 6.38 -10.39 -2.46
N ILE A 14 6.71 -9.10 -2.55
CA ILE A 14 6.12 -8.05 -1.71
C ILE A 14 4.58 -8.02 -1.78
N PRO A 15 3.94 -7.93 -2.98
CA PRO A 15 2.49 -7.93 -3.03
C PRO A 15 1.88 -9.23 -2.49
N LEU A 16 2.50 -10.40 -2.70
CA LEU A 16 1.98 -11.65 -2.11
C LEU A 16 2.08 -11.68 -0.58
N ILE A 17 3.13 -11.11 0.01
CA ILE A 17 3.22 -10.96 1.47
C ILE A 17 2.14 -10.02 1.97
N LEU A 18 1.87 -8.92 1.25
CA LEU A 18 0.78 -8.01 1.58
C LEU A 18 -0.60 -8.66 1.44
N VAL A 19 -0.84 -9.52 0.45
CA VAL A 19 -2.10 -10.30 0.36
C VAL A 19 -2.37 -11.05 1.66
N TRP A 20 -1.34 -11.71 2.20
CA TRP A 20 -1.46 -12.46 3.45
C TRP A 20 -1.65 -11.54 4.66
N LEU A 21 -0.84 -10.48 4.77
CA LEU A 21 -0.89 -9.55 5.91
C LEU A 21 -2.24 -8.81 5.99
N GLU A 22 -2.79 -8.44 4.83
CA GLU A 22 -3.94 -7.54 4.73
C GLU A 22 -5.29 -8.29 4.74
N TRP A 23 -5.25 -9.63 4.68
CA TRP A 23 -6.43 -10.48 4.69
C TRP A 23 -7.26 -10.29 5.95
N ASP A 24 -6.59 -10.19 7.09
CA ASP A 24 -7.17 -10.02 8.41
C ASP A 24 -6.96 -8.58 8.95
N HIS A 25 -6.68 -7.61 8.08
CA HIS A 25 -6.49 -6.22 8.49
C HIS A 25 -7.79 -5.68 9.12
N PRO A 26 -7.78 -5.31 10.42
CA PRO A 26 -8.96 -4.80 11.10
C PRO A 26 -9.40 -3.45 10.52
N SER A 27 -10.71 -3.19 10.39
CA SER A 27 -11.20 -1.94 9.79
C SER A 27 -12.54 -1.48 10.36
N GLY A 28 -12.99 -0.28 9.96
CA GLY A 28 -14.30 0.26 10.33
C GLY A 28 -14.36 0.99 11.68
N PHE A 29 -13.22 1.32 12.27
CA PHE A 29 -13.14 1.99 13.57
C PHE A 29 -13.51 3.47 13.49
N SER A 30 -14.79 3.78 13.67
CA SER A 30 -15.29 5.18 13.67
C SER A 30 -15.92 5.63 14.99
N LYS A 31 -16.42 4.68 15.81
CA LYS A 31 -17.16 5.00 17.04
C LYS A 31 -16.32 4.88 18.31
N ASN A 32 -15.58 3.78 18.45
CA ASN A 32 -14.71 3.53 19.59
C ASN A 32 -13.50 2.71 19.13
N VAL A 33 -12.39 3.41 18.87
CA VAL A 33 -11.17 2.78 18.36
C VAL A 33 -10.55 1.86 19.42
N TYR A 34 -10.59 2.23 20.70
CA TYR A 34 -10.04 1.39 21.77
C TYR A 34 -10.80 0.06 21.90
N GLU A 35 -12.13 0.08 21.89
CA GLU A 35 -12.94 -1.15 21.98
C GLU A 35 -12.73 -2.05 20.76
N GLY A 36 -12.54 -1.48 19.58
CA GLY A 36 -12.29 -2.24 18.35
C GLY A 36 -10.89 -2.85 18.26
N LEU A 37 -9.88 -2.23 18.89
CA LEU A 37 -8.48 -2.63 18.75
C LEU A 37 -7.88 -3.29 20.00
N SER A 38 -8.38 -2.99 21.21
CA SER A 38 -7.87 -3.61 22.44
C SER A 38 -7.94 -5.14 22.48
N PRO A 39 -8.90 -5.83 21.82
CA PRO A 39 -8.89 -7.30 21.77
C PRO A 39 -7.80 -7.90 20.86
N LEU A 40 -7.07 -7.07 20.10
CA LEU A 40 -6.06 -7.51 19.15
C LEU A 40 -4.64 -7.46 19.73
N ASP A 41 -4.51 -7.17 21.04
CA ASP A 41 -3.24 -7.00 21.73
C ASP A 41 -2.28 -6.10 20.91
N ASP A 42 -1.03 -6.53 20.73
CA ASP A 42 0.00 -5.81 20.00
C ASP A 42 -0.12 -5.97 18.46
N TRP A 43 -1.08 -6.75 17.95
CA TRP A 43 -1.15 -7.10 16.53
C TRP A 43 -1.32 -5.86 15.64
N TRP A 44 -2.18 -4.92 16.03
CA TRP A 44 -2.36 -3.68 15.28
C TRP A 44 -1.04 -2.94 15.06
N MET A 45 -0.19 -2.87 16.09
CA MET A 45 1.13 -2.24 16.01
C MET A 45 2.06 -3.04 15.08
N TRP A 46 2.17 -4.35 15.27
CA TRP A 46 3.05 -5.19 14.46
C TRP A 46 2.68 -5.22 12.98
N LEU A 47 1.39 -5.31 12.68
CA LEU A 47 0.87 -5.23 11.32
C LEU A 47 1.39 -3.97 10.63
N HIS A 48 1.27 -2.80 11.26
CA HIS A 48 1.67 -1.53 10.66
C HIS A 48 3.18 -1.34 10.58
N ILE A 49 3.95 -1.96 11.48
CA ILE A 49 5.42 -2.03 11.37
C ILE A 49 5.79 -2.78 10.08
N PHE A 50 5.24 -3.97 9.85
CA PHE A 50 5.53 -4.73 8.62
C PHE A 50 5.02 -4.02 7.37
N GLN A 51 3.81 -3.47 7.44
CA GLN A 51 3.16 -2.75 6.36
C GLN A 51 3.97 -1.53 5.90
N SER A 52 4.58 -0.77 6.83
CA SER A 52 5.44 0.38 6.51
C SER A 52 6.59 0.00 5.56
N PHE A 53 7.25 -1.14 5.79
CA PHE A 53 8.32 -1.62 4.92
C PHE A 53 7.78 -2.17 3.60
N LEU A 54 6.67 -2.90 3.65
CA LEU A 54 6.06 -3.52 2.48
C LEU A 54 5.48 -2.48 1.51
N PHE A 55 4.89 -1.39 2.00
CA PHE A 55 4.47 -0.27 1.15
C PHE A 55 5.64 0.48 0.53
N GLY A 56 6.74 0.65 1.27
CA GLY A 56 8.02 1.06 0.65
C GLY A 56 8.43 0.12 -0.48
N GLY A 57 8.29 -1.19 -0.28
CA GLY A 57 8.51 -2.21 -1.32
C GLY A 57 7.57 -2.07 -2.53
N MET A 58 6.29 -1.78 -2.30
CA MET A 58 5.31 -1.53 -3.39
C MET A 58 5.66 -0.29 -4.20
N ALA A 59 6.16 0.77 -3.56
CA ALA A 59 6.66 1.95 -4.27
C ALA A 59 7.85 1.60 -5.17
N VAL A 60 8.80 0.79 -4.67
CA VAL A 60 9.91 0.27 -5.48
C VAL A 60 9.36 -0.59 -6.63
N ALA A 61 8.37 -1.44 -6.39
CA ALA A 61 7.72 -2.23 -7.44
C ALA A 61 7.11 -1.35 -8.54
N ALA A 62 6.44 -0.26 -8.18
CA ALA A 62 5.90 0.71 -9.12
C ALA A 62 7.00 1.46 -9.90
N VAL A 63 8.13 1.80 -9.25
CA VAL A 63 9.31 2.36 -9.95
C VAL A 63 9.89 1.35 -10.95
N LEU A 64 9.94 0.07 -10.59
CA LEU A 64 10.45 -0.99 -11.48
C LEU A 64 9.60 -1.12 -12.75
N LEU A 65 8.27 -0.92 -12.67
CA LEU A 65 7.36 -0.89 -13.84
C LEU A 65 7.84 0.06 -14.94
N THR A 66 8.45 1.19 -14.56
CA THR A 66 8.82 2.29 -15.46
C THR A 66 10.31 2.66 -15.39
N LEU A 67 11.16 1.78 -14.87
CA LEU A 67 12.58 2.08 -14.59
C LEU A 67 13.32 2.63 -15.81
N ASN A 68 13.14 1.98 -16.97
CA ASN A 68 13.79 2.35 -18.24
C ASN A 68 12.97 3.33 -19.10
N ILE A 69 11.87 3.87 -18.56
CA ILE A 69 11.01 4.84 -19.26
C ILE A 69 11.21 6.22 -18.62
N ASN A 70 11.83 7.15 -19.35
CA ASN A 70 12.22 8.47 -18.83
C ASN A 70 11.51 9.64 -19.51
N ASP A 71 10.40 9.36 -20.18
CA ASP A 71 9.49 10.41 -20.64
C ASP A 71 8.63 10.95 -19.48
N PHE A 72 7.72 11.87 -19.81
CA PHE A 72 6.80 12.45 -18.84
C PHE A 72 6.05 11.39 -18.01
N TRP A 73 5.51 10.35 -18.66
CA TRP A 73 4.70 9.34 -17.99
C TRP A 73 5.52 8.44 -17.05
N GLY A 74 6.70 8.04 -17.49
CA GLY A 74 7.62 7.27 -16.65
C GLY A 74 8.09 8.08 -15.43
N ILE A 75 8.45 9.36 -15.61
CA ILE A 75 8.86 10.24 -14.50
C ILE A 75 7.70 10.48 -13.54
N ALA A 76 6.51 10.80 -14.05
CA ALA A 76 5.32 11.03 -13.22
C ALA A 76 5.00 9.81 -12.36
N SER A 77 5.10 8.60 -12.92
CA SER A 77 4.91 7.35 -12.19
C SER A 77 5.88 7.19 -11.02
N LYS A 78 7.17 7.43 -11.26
CA LYS A 78 8.22 7.32 -10.23
C LYS A 78 8.04 8.34 -9.11
N LEU A 79 7.72 9.60 -9.44
CA LEU A 79 7.49 10.65 -8.45
C LEU A 79 6.23 10.37 -7.62
N ALA A 80 5.16 9.90 -8.24
CA ALA A 80 3.94 9.54 -7.54
C ALA A 80 4.14 8.31 -6.64
N ALA A 81 4.92 7.31 -7.08
CA ALA A 81 5.29 6.17 -6.25
C ALA A 81 6.12 6.58 -5.02
N TRP A 82 7.04 7.54 -5.19
CA TRP A 82 7.80 8.10 -4.07
C TRP A 82 6.89 8.85 -3.07
N LEU A 83 5.97 9.68 -3.58
CA LEU A 83 5.01 10.39 -2.72
C LEU A 83 4.11 9.41 -1.95
N PHE A 84 3.66 8.35 -2.61
CA PHE A 84 2.94 7.25 -1.96
C PHE A 84 3.73 6.68 -0.78
N ALA A 85 5.01 6.32 -0.99
CA ALA A 85 5.86 5.76 0.06
C ALA A 85 5.99 6.70 1.27
N VAL A 86 6.23 7.99 1.02
CA VAL A 86 6.36 8.99 2.09
C VAL A 86 5.06 9.16 2.87
N CYS A 87 3.94 9.32 2.17
CA CYS A 87 2.64 9.52 2.81
C CYS A 87 2.19 8.29 3.60
N TYR A 88 2.36 7.08 3.06
CA TYR A 88 2.00 5.84 3.75
C TYR A 88 2.92 5.55 4.93
N LEU A 89 4.21 5.89 4.85
CA LEU A 89 5.11 5.78 6.00
C LEU A 89 4.63 6.66 7.16
N VAL A 90 4.26 7.92 6.88
CA VAL A 90 3.70 8.81 7.91
C VAL A 90 2.41 8.24 8.45
N PHE A 91 1.49 7.83 7.57
CA PHE A 91 0.19 7.29 7.94
C PHE A 91 0.29 6.04 8.81
N ASP A 92 1.07 5.04 8.41
CA ASP A 92 1.26 3.81 9.20
C ASP A 92 1.94 4.11 10.54
N SER A 93 2.89 5.06 10.58
CA SER A 93 3.55 5.46 11.82
C SER A 93 2.58 6.10 12.82
N THR A 94 1.64 6.91 12.35
CA THR A 94 0.73 7.67 13.22
C THR A 94 -0.56 6.93 13.51
N ALA A 95 -1.28 6.47 12.49
CA ALA A 95 -2.58 5.79 12.63
C ALA A 95 -2.43 4.32 13.04
N GLY A 96 -1.34 3.69 12.64
CA GLY A 96 -1.02 2.30 12.95
C GLY A 96 -0.22 2.17 14.24
N ILE A 97 1.08 2.44 14.14
CA ILE A 97 2.08 2.16 15.17
C ILE A 97 1.80 2.96 16.44
N SER A 98 1.60 4.29 16.34
CA SER A 98 1.40 5.13 17.52
C SER A 98 0.09 4.82 18.24
N VAL A 99 -1.00 4.55 17.51
CA VAL A 99 -2.28 4.13 18.10
C VAL A 99 -2.16 2.77 18.78
N GLY A 100 -1.48 1.80 18.14
CA GLY A 100 -1.19 0.51 18.76
C GLY A 100 -0.39 0.64 20.06
N LEU A 101 0.67 1.45 20.04
CA LEU A 101 1.47 1.73 21.24
C LEU A 101 0.64 2.35 22.36
N MET A 102 -0.28 3.27 22.05
CA MET A 102 -1.19 3.84 23.05
C MET A 102 -2.08 2.77 23.69
N ILE A 103 -2.62 1.84 22.90
CA ILE A 103 -3.46 0.73 23.41
C ILE A 103 -2.66 -0.14 24.37
N VAL A 104 -1.48 -0.59 23.95
CA VAL A 104 -0.59 -1.42 24.76
C VAL A 104 -0.24 -0.72 26.07
N THR A 105 0.07 0.58 26.00
CA THR A 105 0.38 1.41 27.17
C THR A 105 -0.80 1.49 28.15
N ILE A 106 -2.02 1.70 27.64
CA ILE A 106 -3.24 1.74 28.47
C ILE A 106 -3.49 0.38 29.14
N GLN A 107 -3.28 -0.73 28.42
CA GLN A 107 -3.50 -2.08 28.95
C GLN A 107 -2.48 -2.47 30.01
N GLN A 108 -1.24 -1.97 29.92
CA GLN A 108 -0.15 -2.28 30.85
C GLN A 108 -0.17 -1.44 32.13
N ASP A 109 -0.88 -0.32 32.16
CA ASP A 109 -0.97 0.55 33.34
C ASP A 109 -2.43 0.76 33.79
N PRO A 110 -2.92 -0.08 34.73
CA PRO A 110 -4.26 0.04 35.29
C PRO A 110 -4.53 1.33 36.06
N SER A 111 -3.49 2.14 36.37
CA SER A 111 -3.65 3.41 37.07
C SER A 111 -4.11 4.55 36.16
N MET A 112 -4.04 4.38 34.83
CA MET A 112 -4.50 5.37 33.87
C MET A 112 -6.03 5.52 33.89
N ASP A 113 -6.51 6.75 33.80
CA ASP A 113 -7.95 7.02 33.66
C ASP A 113 -8.43 6.59 32.26
N LEU A 114 -8.94 5.37 32.17
CA LEU A 114 -9.35 4.73 30.92
C LEU A 114 -10.31 5.59 30.08
N PRO A 115 -11.37 6.22 30.64
CA PRO A 115 -12.22 7.14 29.89
C PRO A 115 -11.48 8.31 29.23
N THR A 116 -10.50 8.91 29.91
CA THR A 116 -9.70 10.00 29.33
C THR A 116 -8.76 9.47 28.26
N MET A 117 -8.11 8.32 28.49
CA MET A 117 -7.21 7.71 27.51
C MET A 117 -7.94 7.29 26.23
N GLN A 118 -9.16 6.73 26.34
CA GLN A 118 -10.00 6.40 25.19
C GLN A 118 -10.34 7.64 24.36
N LYS A 119 -10.66 8.78 25.01
CA LYS A 119 -10.91 10.05 24.30
C LYS A 119 -9.67 10.56 23.58
N MET A 120 -8.50 10.51 24.22
CA MET A 120 -7.24 10.93 23.61
C MET A 120 -6.89 10.06 22.41
N LEU A 121 -7.02 8.74 22.53
CA LEU A 121 -6.81 7.79 21.45
C LEU A 121 -7.78 8.01 20.29
N GLN A 122 -9.08 8.21 20.59
CA GLN A 122 -10.09 8.51 19.57
C GLN A 122 -9.77 9.83 18.85
N ALA A 123 -9.35 10.87 19.58
CA ALA A 123 -8.97 12.15 18.99
C ALA A 123 -7.71 12.05 18.12
N ALA A 124 -6.73 11.25 18.53
CA ALA A 124 -5.53 10.97 17.74
C ALA A 124 -5.89 10.24 16.44
N TYR A 125 -6.72 9.20 16.52
CA TYR A 125 -7.15 8.42 15.35
C TYR A 125 -8.05 9.23 14.40
N LEU A 126 -8.89 10.14 14.91
CA LEU A 126 -9.73 11.01 14.07
C LEU A 126 -9.03 12.29 13.59
N ASN A 127 -7.74 12.45 13.86
CA ASN A 127 -7.02 13.64 13.44
C ASN A 127 -7.06 13.78 11.89
N PRO A 128 -7.50 14.92 11.34
CA PRO A 128 -7.70 15.07 9.90
C PRO A 128 -6.39 15.11 9.10
N ILE A 129 -5.23 15.24 9.74
CA ILE A 129 -3.93 15.30 9.07
C ILE A 129 -3.25 13.93 9.13
N VAL A 130 -3.10 13.37 10.33
CA VAL A 130 -2.27 12.18 10.62
C VAL A 130 -3.06 10.99 11.17
N GLY A 131 -4.37 11.11 11.35
CA GLY A 131 -5.21 10.04 11.87
C GLY A 131 -5.43 8.91 10.87
N GLY A 132 -6.43 8.08 11.14
CA GLY A 132 -6.88 6.94 10.34
C GLY A 132 -7.38 7.29 8.94
N SER A 133 -8.04 6.34 8.30
CA SER A 133 -8.55 6.46 6.93
C SER A 133 -9.37 7.75 6.73
N GLY A 134 -9.02 8.53 5.72
CA GLY A 134 -9.64 9.82 5.41
C GLY A 134 -8.81 11.03 5.87
N SER A 135 -7.75 10.82 6.65
CA SER A 135 -6.76 11.85 6.96
C SER A 135 -5.99 12.31 5.72
N PHE A 136 -5.40 13.50 5.77
CA PHE A 136 -4.60 14.07 4.68
C PHE A 136 -3.54 13.09 4.15
N PHE A 137 -2.71 12.52 5.04
CA PHE A 137 -1.66 11.60 4.60
C PHE A 137 -2.21 10.30 4.01
N SER A 138 -3.27 9.73 4.59
CA SER A 138 -3.91 8.53 4.02
C SER A 138 -4.47 8.81 2.62
N MET A 139 -5.21 9.90 2.45
CA MET A 139 -5.83 10.27 1.18
C MET A 139 -4.78 10.62 0.13
N THR A 140 -3.78 11.44 0.46
CA THR A 140 -2.70 11.80 -0.46
C THR A 140 -1.92 10.57 -0.88
N GLY A 141 -1.64 9.64 0.04
CA GLY A 141 -1.02 8.35 -0.29
C GLY A 141 -1.86 7.56 -1.30
N SER A 142 -3.15 7.37 -1.04
CA SER A 142 -4.05 6.63 -1.93
C SER A 142 -4.12 7.24 -3.33
N TRP A 143 -4.23 8.57 -3.42
CA TRP A 143 -4.22 9.27 -4.71
C TRP A 143 -2.87 9.16 -5.43
N ALA A 144 -1.77 9.28 -4.70
CA ALA A 144 -0.43 9.13 -5.25
C ALA A 144 -0.21 7.72 -5.83
N TRP A 145 -0.69 6.67 -5.17
CA TRP A 145 -0.67 5.31 -5.71
C TRP A 145 -1.46 5.19 -7.01
N LEU A 146 -2.69 5.69 -7.04
CA LEU A 146 -3.53 5.65 -8.23
C LEU A 146 -2.85 6.35 -9.41
N VAL A 147 -2.27 7.52 -9.18
CA VAL A 147 -1.51 8.26 -10.19
C VAL A 147 -0.28 7.49 -10.64
N ALA A 148 0.48 6.89 -9.70
CA ALA A 148 1.67 6.12 -10.01
C ALA A 148 1.37 4.95 -10.95
N VAL A 149 0.30 4.21 -10.67
CA VAL A 149 -0.12 3.06 -11.47
C VAL A 149 -0.73 3.49 -12.80
N ALA A 150 -1.59 4.52 -12.82
CA ALA A 150 -2.21 5.02 -14.06
C ALA A 150 -1.15 5.53 -15.05
N THR A 151 -0.18 6.31 -14.58
CA THR A 151 0.91 6.81 -15.40
C THR A 151 1.87 5.69 -15.82
N ALA A 152 2.11 4.68 -14.98
CA ALA A 152 2.85 3.47 -15.38
C ALA A 152 2.17 2.71 -16.51
N ILE A 153 0.84 2.54 -16.44
CA ILE A 153 0.05 1.88 -17.49
C ILE A 153 0.20 2.61 -18.82
N VAL A 154 0.06 3.94 -18.81
CA VAL A 154 0.23 4.77 -20.01
C VAL A 154 1.65 4.65 -20.56
N ALA A 155 2.66 4.78 -19.70
CA ALA A 155 4.07 4.65 -20.06
C ALA A 155 4.35 3.29 -20.75
N ILE A 156 3.94 2.19 -20.12
CA ILE A 156 4.13 0.83 -20.65
C ILE A 156 3.38 0.65 -21.97
N PHE A 157 2.13 1.11 -22.06
CA PHE A 157 1.32 0.98 -23.27
C PHE A 157 1.97 1.67 -24.47
N LEU A 158 2.48 2.89 -24.28
CA LEU A 158 3.13 3.68 -25.33
C LEU A 158 4.48 3.10 -25.76
N HIS A 159 5.24 2.47 -24.85
CA HIS A 159 6.57 1.90 -25.13
C HIS A 159 6.54 0.43 -25.58
N SER A 160 5.39 -0.23 -25.54
CA SER A 160 5.28 -1.67 -25.87
C SER A 160 4.63 -1.92 -27.24
N LYS A 161 4.68 -0.98 -28.19
CA LYS A 161 3.91 -1.06 -29.46
C LYS A 161 4.18 -2.30 -30.31
N GLU A 162 5.42 -2.79 -30.28
CA GLU A 162 5.91 -4.02 -30.94
C GLU A 162 5.24 -5.30 -30.41
N ILE A 163 4.72 -5.28 -29.18
CA ILE A 163 4.14 -6.45 -28.53
C ILE A 163 2.70 -6.65 -29.00
N PRO A 164 2.21 -7.87 -29.28
CA PRO A 164 0.81 -8.09 -29.62
C PRO A 164 -0.15 -7.59 -28.54
N LEU A 165 -1.29 -7.02 -28.95
CA LEU A 165 -2.26 -6.40 -28.03
C LEU A 165 -2.80 -7.38 -26.97
N TRP A 166 -3.04 -8.63 -27.36
CA TRP A 166 -3.51 -9.69 -26.45
C TRP A 166 -2.52 -10.02 -25.34
N LYS A 167 -1.22 -9.79 -25.55
CA LYS A 167 -0.21 -9.90 -24.50
C LYS A 167 -0.22 -8.67 -23.61
N ARG A 168 -0.35 -7.48 -24.19
CA ARG A 168 -0.27 -6.19 -23.47
C ARG A 168 -1.45 -5.90 -22.57
N LEU A 169 -2.68 -6.13 -23.04
CA LEU A 169 -3.87 -5.67 -22.31
C LEU A 169 -4.08 -6.35 -20.96
N PRO A 170 -3.95 -7.68 -20.81
CA PRO A 170 -4.23 -8.35 -19.54
C PRO A 170 -3.46 -7.77 -18.33
N PRO A 171 -2.13 -7.60 -18.34
CA PRO A 171 -1.42 -7.05 -17.19
C PRO A 171 -1.75 -5.57 -16.95
N LEU A 172 -2.07 -4.80 -17.99
CA LEU A 172 -2.46 -3.40 -17.84
C LEU A 172 -3.84 -3.27 -17.18
N VAL A 173 -4.78 -4.15 -17.52
CA VAL A 173 -6.10 -4.23 -16.86
C VAL A 173 -5.93 -4.67 -15.40
N LEU A 174 -5.10 -5.67 -15.13
CA LEU A 174 -4.80 -6.09 -13.76
C LEU A 174 -4.16 -4.96 -12.94
N LEU A 175 -3.22 -4.21 -13.52
CA LEU A 175 -2.68 -3.01 -12.88
C LEU A 175 -3.76 -1.94 -12.65
N ALA A 176 -4.67 -1.71 -13.60
CA ALA A 176 -5.74 -0.73 -13.43
C ALA A 176 -6.66 -1.11 -12.26
N VAL A 177 -7.05 -2.38 -12.17
CA VAL A 177 -7.83 -2.92 -11.04
C VAL A 177 -7.03 -2.77 -9.74
N SER A 178 -5.75 -3.15 -9.74
CA SER A 178 -4.87 -3.00 -8.57
C SER A 178 -4.79 -1.56 -8.07
N GLY A 179 -4.52 -0.60 -8.97
CA GLY A 179 -4.41 0.81 -8.66
C GLY A 179 -5.70 1.38 -8.07
N TYR A 180 -6.85 1.08 -8.69
CA TYR A 180 -8.14 1.59 -8.25
C TYR A 180 -8.59 0.96 -6.92
N VAL A 181 -8.46 -0.36 -6.77
CA VAL A 181 -8.92 -1.04 -5.56
C VAL A 181 -8.08 -0.63 -4.35
N LEU A 182 -6.75 -0.50 -4.48
CA LEU A 182 -5.91 -0.05 -3.36
C LEU A 182 -6.18 1.41 -2.98
N TYR A 183 -6.51 2.25 -3.97
CA TYR A 183 -6.94 3.62 -3.72
C TYR A 183 -8.18 3.69 -2.83
N VAL A 184 -9.15 2.78 -3.02
CA VAL A 184 -10.35 2.70 -2.17
C VAL A 184 -10.01 2.28 -0.75
N GLY A 185 -9.11 1.30 -0.59
CA GLY A 185 -8.62 0.87 0.71
C GLY A 185 -7.55 -0.21 0.61
N HIS A 186 -6.68 -0.28 1.61
CA HIS A 186 -5.67 -1.34 1.73
C HIS A 186 -6.10 -2.47 2.66
N TYR A 187 -7.14 -2.26 3.48
CA TYR A 187 -7.69 -3.30 4.33
C TYR A 187 -8.56 -4.30 3.55
N SER A 188 -8.91 -5.42 4.17
CA SER A 188 -9.75 -6.48 3.59
C SER A 188 -11.17 -6.00 3.20
N PRO A 189 -11.70 -6.37 2.02
CA PRO A 189 -11.10 -7.23 1.00
C PRO A 189 -10.28 -6.48 -0.06
N TYR A 190 -10.21 -5.16 0.02
CA TYR A 190 -9.66 -4.30 -1.04
C TYR A 190 -8.15 -4.54 -1.23
N GLY A 191 -7.34 -4.46 -0.18
CA GLY A 191 -5.90 -4.72 -0.26
C GLY A 191 -5.56 -6.07 -0.89
N PRO A 192 -6.04 -7.20 -0.32
CA PRO A 192 -5.79 -8.52 -0.87
C PRO A 192 -6.11 -8.64 -2.36
N ILE A 193 -7.22 -8.05 -2.83
CA ILE A 193 -7.57 -8.01 -4.25
C ILE A 193 -6.53 -7.18 -5.03
N ALA A 194 -6.21 -5.98 -4.56
CA ALA A 194 -5.30 -5.09 -5.25
C ALA A 194 -3.89 -5.68 -5.39
N PHE A 195 -3.33 -6.25 -4.32
CA PHE A 195 -2.01 -6.86 -4.33
C PHE A 195 -1.98 -8.16 -5.15
N SER A 196 -3.05 -8.96 -5.13
CA SER A 196 -3.19 -10.14 -5.99
C SER A 196 -3.16 -9.75 -7.47
N CYS A 197 -3.89 -8.71 -7.85
CA CYS A 197 -3.88 -8.20 -9.22
C CYS A 197 -2.50 -7.66 -9.63
N PHE A 198 -1.79 -6.96 -8.74
CA PHE A 198 -0.43 -6.49 -9.01
C PHE A 198 0.55 -7.65 -9.22
N ALA A 199 0.51 -8.65 -8.35
CA ALA A 199 1.36 -9.83 -8.44
C ALA A 199 1.08 -10.61 -9.74
N ALA A 200 -0.20 -10.79 -10.11
CA ALA A 200 -0.59 -11.44 -11.36
C ALA A 200 -0.10 -10.67 -12.59
N ALA A 201 -0.22 -9.33 -12.60
CA ALA A 201 0.33 -8.50 -13.68
C ALA A 201 1.85 -8.66 -13.79
N SER A 202 2.54 -8.70 -12.64
CA SER A 202 3.99 -8.87 -12.57
C SER A 202 4.45 -10.23 -13.08
N ILE A 203 3.76 -11.31 -12.71
CA ILE A 203 3.99 -12.66 -13.25
C ILE A 203 3.82 -12.66 -14.77
N TRP A 204 2.78 -12.00 -15.27
CA TRP A 204 2.53 -11.91 -16.71
C TRP A 204 3.67 -11.22 -17.48
N PHE A 205 4.17 -10.09 -16.96
CA PHE A 205 5.33 -9.40 -17.55
C PHE A 205 6.59 -10.27 -17.55
N GLU A 206 6.83 -11.05 -16.50
CA GLU A 206 7.94 -12.00 -16.41
C GLU A 206 7.80 -13.16 -17.41
N MET A 207 6.60 -13.73 -17.56
CA MET A 207 6.33 -14.87 -18.44
C MET A 207 6.54 -14.53 -19.91
N PHE A 208 6.01 -13.39 -20.36
CA PHE A 208 6.02 -13.01 -21.77
C PHE A 208 7.17 -12.09 -22.15
N ARG A 209 8.02 -11.75 -21.17
CA ARG A 209 9.21 -10.95 -21.33
C ARG A 209 8.96 -9.62 -22.06
N PHE A 210 8.02 -8.85 -21.54
CA PHE A 210 7.77 -7.49 -21.98
C PHE A 210 7.25 -6.64 -20.80
N GLY A 211 7.30 -5.33 -20.94
CA GLY A 211 7.03 -4.42 -19.81
C GLY A 211 8.30 -4.21 -18.97
N PRO A 212 8.20 -3.98 -17.65
CA PRO A 212 9.25 -3.45 -16.78
C PRO A 212 10.65 -3.87 -17.15
N ALA A 213 11.61 -2.94 -17.13
CA ALA A 213 13.06 -3.09 -17.20
C ALA A 213 13.61 -4.41 -17.79
N GLN A 214 13.30 -4.70 -19.05
CA GLN A 214 14.07 -5.66 -19.84
C GLN A 214 15.17 -4.93 -20.61
#